data_AF-F2L377-F1
#
_entry.id   AF-F2L377-F1
#
_cell.length_a   1.000
_cell.length_b   1.000
_cell.length_c   1.000
_cell.angle_alpha   90.00
_cell.angle_beta   90.00
_cell.angle_gamma   90.00
#
_symmetry.space_group_name_H-M   'P 1'
#
loop_
_entity.id
_entity.type
_entity.pdbx_description
1 polymer ?
#
loop_
_entity_poly.entity_id
_entity_poly.type
_entity_poly.pdbx_seq_one_letter_code
_entity_poly.pdbx_strand_id
1 'polypeptide(L)'
;MAAIVVDRSADIVLVKDVEVVVSPLCGGQPPPLRLSPPSLELFARALRAAYGGDVAQYLVDQRVLGLDEMDPVLLLGQLPLEKSHLAFLLPYRGVAAGCVSAYPTPALAAIATLSNAPASAAVDFRWDLSGLAEVMDLAARLGVDLQVIVPRPVEAPGEVYLTESVPGYIRRRLVGAFKGNVGPGAEEFTPIIKKPQGGGRWNEVEYWRAAERVAEVLGMRQDSLGEIAELGFLAHRTILDLGIGPGQLGYLVKWGLLEPIAGGYRAGDKLLYLLSLSGSVRR
;
A
#
# COMPACT_ATOMS: atom_id res chain seq x y z
N MET A 1 -3.88 -22.25 -3.68
CA MET A 1 -4.61 -22.47 -4.95
C MET A 1 -5.52 -21.26 -5.12
N ALA A 2 -5.64 -20.67 -6.32
CA ALA A 2 -6.45 -19.46 -6.49
C ALA A 2 -7.84 -19.81 -7.07
N ALA A 3 -8.89 -19.19 -6.56
CA ALA A 3 -10.23 -19.25 -7.15
C ALA A 3 -10.59 -17.90 -7.78
N ILE A 4 -11.18 -17.94 -8.96
CA ILE A 4 -11.62 -16.76 -9.73
C ILE A 4 -13.14 -16.77 -9.75
N VAL A 5 -13.74 -15.88 -8.98
CA VAL A 5 -15.20 -15.74 -8.87
C VAL A 5 -15.67 -14.68 -9.84
N VAL A 6 -16.29 -15.10 -10.93
CA VAL A 6 -16.91 -14.20 -11.90
C VAL A 6 -18.29 -13.79 -11.37
N ASP A 7 -18.39 -12.54 -10.93
CA ASP A 7 -19.59 -11.98 -10.31
C ASP A 7 -19.85 -10.53 -10.74
N ARG A 8 -21.14 -10.20 -10.87
CA ARG A 8 -21.65 -8.86 -11.17
C ARG A 8 -22.70 -8.38 -10.19
N SER A 9 -22.87 -9.07 -9.06
CA SER A 9 -23.76 -8.64 -7.99
C SER A 9 -23.22 -7.39 -7.28
N ALA A 10 -23.99 -6.85 -6.34
CA ALA A 10 -23.51 -5.79 -5.46
C ALA A 10 -22.81 -6.33 -4.20
N ASP A 11 -22.98 -7.62 -3.89
CA ASP A 11 -22.53 -8.23 -2.65
C ASP A 11 -21.10 -8.77 -2.76
N ILE A 12 -20.46 -9.08 -1.63
CA ILE A 12 -19.17 -9.78 -1.60
C ILE A 12 -19.45 -11.28 -1.69
N VAL A 13 -19.30 -11.84 -2.88
CA VAL A 13 -19.58 -13.25 -3.17
C VAL A 13 -18.33 -14.09 -3.07
N LEU A 14 -18.37 -15.12 -2.22
CA LEU A 14 -17.27 -16.05 -1.97
C LEU A 14 -17.69 -17.50 -2.25
N VAL A 15 -16.72 -18.34 -2.62
CA VAL A 15 -16.90 -19.80 -2.77
C VAL A 15 -16.71 -20.49 -1.43
N LYS A 16 -15.77 -20.00 -0.62
CA LYS A 16 -15.48 -20.46 0.75
C LYS A 16 -15.27 -19.27 1.67
N ASP A 17 -15.46 -19.47 2.97
CA ASP A 17 -15.16 -18.40 3.92
C ASP A 17 -13.65 -18.14 3.97
N VAL A 18 -13.28 -16.90 4.24
CA VAL A 18 -11.88 -16.45 4.30
C VAL A 18 -11.63 -15.61 5.54
N GLU A 19 -10.37 -15.59 5.94
CA GLU A 19 -9.89 -14.79 7.09
C GLU A 19 -10.01 -13.29 6.81
N VAL A 20 -9.65 -12.85 5.61
CA VAL A 20 -9.64 -11.43 5.23
C VAL A 20 -10.32 -11.20 3.90
N VAL A 21 -11.15 -10.17 3.82
CA VAL A 21 -11.69 -9.65 2.56
C VAL A 21 -11.14 -8.27 2.29
N VAL A 22 -10.68 -8.02 1.07
CA VAL A 22 -10.32 -6.69 0.55
C VAL A 22 -11.39 -6.28 -0.45
N SER A 23 -12.21 -5.28 -0.11
CA SER A 23 -13.30 -4.82 -0.98
C SER A 23 -13.58 -3.33 -0.78
N PRO A 24 -14.03 -2.60 -1.81
CA PRO A 24 -14.53 -1.22 -1.66
C PRO A 24 -15.71 -1.11 -0.69
N LEU A 25 -16.41 -2.20 -0.40
CA LEU A 25 -17.53 -2.24 0.54
C LEU A 25 -17.08 -2.34 2.01
N CYS A 26 -15.79 -2.61 2.25
CA CYS A 26 -15.22 -2.67 3.59
C CYS A 26 -14.83 -1.27 4.07
N GLY A 27 -15.03 -1.02 5.38
CA GLY A 27 -14.62 0.24 6.02
C GLY A 27 -13.22 0.24 6.64
N GLY A 28 -12.57 -0.93 6.77
CA GLY A 28 -11.27 -1.08 7.42
C GLY A 28 -10.14 -0.45 6.64
N GLN A 29 -9.25 0.28 7.31
CA GLN A 29 -8.04 0.74 6.65
C GLN A 29 -7.11 -0.46 6.35
N PRO A 30 -6.39 -0.48 5.23
CA PRO A 30 -5.36 -1.48 5.00
C PRO A 30 -4.27 -1.46 6.07
N PRO A 31 -3.70 -2.62 6.41
CA PRO A 31 -2.54 -2.68 7.31
C PRO A 31 -1.30 -2.07 6.65
N PRO A 32 -0.30 -1.65 7.43
CA PRO A 32 1.01 -1.31 6.90
C PRO A 32 1.57 -2.44 6.02
N LEU A 33 2.21 -2.06 4.92
CA LEU A 33 2.91 -2.99 4.06
C LEU A 33 4.15 -3.54 4.78
N ARG A 34 4.28 -4.86 4.92
CA ARG A 34 5.54 -5.49 5.36
C ARG A 34 6.61 -5.26 4.30
N LEU A 35 7.77 -4.77 4.71
CA LEU A 35 8.89 -4.43 3.81
C LEU A 35 9.73 -5.66 3.42
N SER A 36 9.08 -6.79 3.15
CA SER A 36 9.71 -8.01 2.65
C SER A 36 9.81 -8.01 1.12
N PRO A 37 10.87 -8.59 0.51
CA PRO A 37 11.13 -8.51 -0.93
C PRO A 37 10.00 -8.85 -1.91
N PRO A 38 9.16 -9.89 -1.77
CA PRO A 38 8.10 -10.02 -2.76
C PRO A 38 7.05 -8.91 -2.59
N SER A 39 6.70 -8.56 -1.34
CA SER A 39 5.67 -7.57 -1.03
C SER A 39 6.05 -6.17 -1.49
N LEU A 40 7.27 -5.72 -1.16
CA LEU A 40 7.77 -4.39 -1.50
C LEU A 40 7.85 -4.20 -3.02
N GLU A 41 8.44 -5.17 -3.74
CA GLU A 41 8.62 -5.07 -5.20
C GLU A 41 7.28 -5.07 -5.94
N LEU A 42 6.34 -5.92 -5.54
CA LEU A 42 5.01 -5.98 -6.15
C LEU A 42 4.20 -4.73 -5.81
N PHE A 43 4.30 -4.23 -4.57
CA PHE A 43 3.62 -3.00 -4.16
C PHE A 43 4.10 -1.79 -4.94
N ALA A 44 5.43 -1.61 -5.07
CA ALA A 44 6.01 -0.49 -5.80
C ALA A 44 5.64 -0.54 -7.29
N ARG A 45 5.62 -1.73 -7.90
CA ARG A 45 5.13 -1.92 -9.28
C ARG A 45 3.66 -1.54 -9.43
N ALA A 46 2.80 -2.03 -8.53
CA ALA A 46 1.37 -1.71 -8.55
C ALA A 46 1.13 -0.20 -8.38
N LEU A 47 1.86 0.46 -7.48
CA LEU A 47 1.73 1.90 -7.26
C LEU A 47 2.17 2.70 -8.49
N ARG A 48 3.29 2.31 -9.09
CA ARG A 48 3.81 2.95 -10.31
C ARG A 48 2.85 2.79 -11.48
N ALA A 49 2.21 1.63 -11.63
CA ALA A 49 1.20 1.39 -12.65
C ALA A 49 -0.05 2.27 -12.44
N ALA A 50 -0.49 2.44 -11.19
CA ALA A 50 -1.69 3.21 -10.87
C ALA A 50 -1.49 4.74 -10.89
N TYR A 51 -0.32 5.22 -10.43
CA TYR A 51 -0.09 6.65 -10.16
C TYR A 51 1.20 7.21 -10.78
N GLY A 52 1.97 6.43 -11.53
CA GLY A 52 3.20 6.88 -12.20
C GLY A 52 4.39 7.19 -11.29
N GLY A 53 4.21 7.14 -9.96
CA GLY A 53 5.25 7.35 -8.97
C GLY A 53 6.01 6.07 -8.61
N ASP A 54 7.34 6.14 -8.60
CA ASP A 54 8.19 5.05 -8.12
C ASP A 54 8.56 5.28 -6.65
N VAL A 55 8.16 4.34 -5.79
CA VAL A 55 8.44 4.38 -4.34
C VAL A 55 9.46 3.33 -3.91
N ALA A 56 9.92 2.46 -4.81
CA ALA A 56 10.68 1.26 -4.45
C ALA A 56 11.93 1.61 -3.63
N GLN A 57 12.71 2.60 -4.08
CA GLN A 57 13.91 3.06 -3.39
C GLN A 57 13.64 3.54 -1.96
N TYR A 58 12.55 4.28 -1.75
CA TYR A 58 12.22 4.82 -0.43
C TYR A 58 11.76 3.72 0.53
N LEU A 59 10.99 2.75 0.04
CA LEU A 59 10.63 1.58 0.82
C LEU A 59 11.85 0.71 1.18
N VAL A 60 12.82 0.58 0.26
CA VAL A 60 14.10 -0.08 0.53
C VAL A 60 14.88 0.69 1.60
N ASP A 61 14.91 2.03 1.53
CA ASP A 61 15.55 2.86 2.54
C ASP A 61 14.95 2.62 3.93
N GLN A 62 13.62 2.59 4.05
CA GLN A 62 12.96 2.28 5.32
C GLN A 62 13.40 0.93 5.88
N ARG A 63 13.45 -0.10 5.03
CA ARG A 63 13.93 -1.42 5.42
C ARG A 63 15.40 -1.41 5.86
N VAL A 64 16.28 -0.74 5.11
CA VAL A 64 17.72 -0.62 5.44
C VAL A 64 17.91 0.14 6.76
N LEU A 65 17.03 1.10 7.06
CA LEU A 65 16.97 1.84 8.32
C LEU A 65 16.30 1.04 9.46
N GLY A 66 15.96 -0.23 9.23
CA GLY A 66 15.49 -1.16 10.26
C GLY A 66 13.98 -1.19 10.49
N LEU A 67 13.18 -0.61 9.58
CA LEU A 67 11.72 -0.72 9.66
C LEU A 67 11.26 -2.05 9.03
N ASP A 68 10.36 -2.75 9.73
CA ASP A 68 9.72 -3.98 9.23
C ASP A 68 8.49 -3.71 8.36
N GLU A 69 7.89 -2.52 8.53
CA GLU A 69 6.66 -2.09 7.90
C GLU A 69 6.82 -0.68 7.32
N MET A 70 6.09 -0.41 6.24
CA MET A 70 6.04 0.91 5.63
C MET A 70 5.47 1.93 6.62
N ASP A 71 6.25 2.97 6.89
CA ASP A 71 5.81 4.13 7.64
C ASP A 71 5.39 5.25 6.66
N PRO A 72 4.09 5.60 6.60
CA PRO A 72 3.60 6.62 5.67
C PRO A 72 4.06 8.04 6.04
N VAL A 73 4.36 8.32 7.30
CA VAL A 73 4.87 9.64 7.74
C VAL A 73 6.33 9.79 7.33
N LEU A 74 7.12 8.74 7.48
CA LEU A 74 8.49 8.74 6.95
C LEU A 74 8.49 8.77 5.42
N LEU A 75 7.59 8.04 4.76
CA LEU A 75 7.45 8.07 3.30
C LEU A 75 7.16 9.48 2.79
N LEU A 76 6.33 10.26 3.52
CA LEU A 76 6.18 11.68 3.24
C LEU A 76 7.52 12.40 3.33
N GLY A 77 8.34 12.16 4.35
CA GLY A 77 9.66 12.78 4.49
C GLY A 77 10.64 12.42 3.38
N GLN A 78 10.56 11.19 2.86
CA GLN A 78 11.47 10.63 1.86
C GLN A 78 11.14 11.02 0.42
N LEU A 79 9.85 11.14 0.10
CA LEU A 79 9.41 11.42 -1.26
C LEU A 79 9.74 12.85 -1.69
N PRO A 80 10.15 13.05 -2.96
CA PRO A 80 10.31 14.38 -3.53
C PRO A 80 9.04 15.21 -3.35
N LEU A 81 9.19 16.53 -3.27
CA LEU A 81 8.10 17.43 -2.93
C LEU A 81 6.91 17.27 -3.92
N GLU A 82 7.20 17.17 -5.20
CA GLU A 82 6.22 16.98 -6.28
C GLU A 82 5.48 15.63 -6.22
N LYS A 83 6.04 14.61 -5.54
CA LYS A 83 5.45 13.28 -5.38
C LYS A 83 4.92 13.00 -3.98
N SER A 84 4.98 13.99 -3.08
CA SER A 84 4.62 13.83 -1.67
C SER A 84 3.15 13.44 -1.46
N HIS A 85 2.27 13.77 -2.40
CA HIS A 85 0.85 13.39 -2.39
C HIS A 85 0.64 11.86 -2.29
N LEU A 86 1.59 11.05 -2.80
CA LEU A 86 1.51 9.59 -2.73
C LEU A 86 1.54 9.06 -1.30
N ALA A 87 2.23 9.74 -0.38
CA ALA A 87 2.24 9.36 1.04
C ALA A 87 0.86 9.50 1.70
N PHE A 88 0.04 10.46 1.23
CA PHE A 88 -1.32 10.69 1.71
C PHE A 88 -2.34 9.70 1.15
N LEU A 89 -2.06 9.12 -0.03
CA LEU A 89 -2.88 8.05 -0.62
C LEU A 89 -2.67 6.71 0.08
N LEU A 90 -1.57 6.56 0.82
CA LEU A 90 -1.16 5.32 1.47
C LEU A 90 -1.08 5.46 3.00
N PRO A 91 -2.11 5.93 3.71
CA PRO A 91 -2.04 6.19 5.16
C PRO A 91 -2.02 4.90 6.00
N TYR A 92 -1.77 3.74 5.38
CA TYR A 92 -2.06 2.40 5.88
C TYR A 92 -1.50 2.15 7.28
N ARG A 93 -2.41 2.10 8.25
CA ARG A 93 -2.15 1.85 9.68
C ARG A 93 -3.24 0.97 10.30
N GLY A 94 -3.94 0.20 9.47
CA GLY A 94 -4.98 -0.72 9.91
C GLY A 94 -4.44 -2.06 10.39
N VAL A 95 -5.35 -3.04 10.50
CA VAL A 95 -5.04 -4.42 10.88
C VAL A 95 -5.41 -5.34 9.72
N ALA A 96 -4.60 -6.37 9.49
CA ALA A 96 -4.79 -7.36 8.43
C ALA A 96 -5.88 -8.40 8.79
N ALA A 97 -7.10 -7.98 9.15
CA ALA A 97 -8.14 -8.91 9.61
C ALA A 97 -9.56 -8.50 9.17
N GLY A 98 -10.38 -9.50 8.83
CA GLY A 98 -11.82 -9.34 8.62
C GLY A 98 -12.20 -8.70 7.29
N CYS A 99 -12.29 -7.36 7.24
CA CYS A 99 -12.82 -6.61 6.10
C CYS A 99 -12.03 -5.30 5.91
N VAL A 100 -11.16 -5.28 4.90
CA VAL A 100 -10.23 -4.21 4.53
C VAL A 100 -10.73 -3.48 3.28
N SER A 101 -10.73 -2.15 3.32
CA SER A 101 -11.04 -1.27 2.19
C SER A 101 -10.06 -1.50 1.05
N ALA A 102 -10.57 -1.50 -0.17
CA ALA A 102 -9.76 -1.54 -1.39
C ALA A 102 -9.14 -0.17 -1.77
N TYR A 103 -9.02 0.77 -0.83
CA TYR A 103 -8.46 2.09 -1.09
C TYR A 103 -6.92 2.08 -1.06
N PRO A 104 -6.23 2.81 -1.96
CA PRO A 104 -6.82 3.60 -3.04
C PRO A 104 -7.09 2.75 -4.29
N THR A 105 -6.48 1.57 -4.39
CA THR A 105 -6.82 0.54 -5.40
C THR A 105 -6.85 -0.85 -4.76
N PRO A 106 -7.64 -1.81 -5.32
CA PRO A 106 -7.70 -3.18 -4.80
C PRO A 106 -6.32 -3.84 -4.71
N ALA A 107 -5.46 -3.63 -5.71
CA ALA A 107 -4.12 -4.22 -5.73
C ALA A 107 -3.24 -3.74 -4.59
N LEU A 108 -3.20 -2.43 -4.32
CA LEU A 108 -2.35 -1.88 -3.26
C LEU A 108 -2.82 -2.32 -1.87
N ALA A 109 -4.12 -2.27 -1.61
CA ALA A 109 -4.70 -2.73 -0.36
C ALA A 109 -4.50 -4.25 -0.17
N ALA A 110 -4.66 -5.03 -1.24
CA ALA A 110 -4.44 -6.47 -1.20
C ALA A 110 -2.99 -6.84 -0.97
N ILE A 111 -2.03 -6.22 -1.66
CA ILE A 111 -0.60 -6.50 -1.44
C ILE A 111 -0.22 -6.17 0.01
N ALA A 112 -0.65 -5.03 0.56
CA ALA A 112 -0.40 -4.68 1.94
C ALA A 112 -1.02 -5.70 2.92
N THR A 113 -2.25 -6.14 2.65
CA THR A 113 -2.94 -7.17 3.45
C THR A 113 -2.22 -8.51 3.39
N LEU A 114 -1.94 -9.01 2.19
CA LEU A 114 -1.27 -10.28 1.95
C LEU A 114 0.15 -10.30 2.50
N SER A 115 0.83 -9.16 2.59
CA SER A 115 2.18 -9.07 3.15
C SER A 115 2.28 -9.55 4.60
N ASN A 116 1.15 -9.59 5.33
CA ASN A 116 1.02 -10.17 6.67
C ASN A 116 0.73 -11.68 6.69
N ALA A 117 0.72 -12.33 5.52
CA ALA A 117 0.52 -13.77 5.30
C ALA A 117 -0.71 -14.38 6.01
N PRO A 118 -1.93 -13.85 5.79
CA PRO A 118 -3.15 -14.50 6.27
C PRO A 118 -3.29 -15.90 5.65
N ALA A 119 -4.01 -16.81 6.30
CA ALA A 119 -4.19 -18.17 5.77
C ALA A 119 -5.04 -18.17 4.48
N SER A 120 -6.01 -17.26 4.39
CA SER A 120 -6.88 -17.11 3.24
C SER A 120 -7.35 -15.67 3.07
N ALA A 121 -7.56 -15.26 1.81
CA ALA A 121 -8.03 -13.93 1.48
C ALA A 121 -8.99 -13.93 0.30
N ALA A 122 -9.90 -12.96 0.27
CA ALA A 122 -10.67 -12.63 -0.93
C ALA A 122 -10.44 -11.17 -1.33
N VAL A 123 -10.28 -10.90 -2.62
CA VAL A 123 -10.03 -9.54 -3.12
C VAL A 123 -11.01 -9.21 -4.23
N ASP A 124 -11.67 -8.07 -4.10
CA ASP A 124 -12.69 -7.59 -5.02
C ASP A 124 -12.11 -6.64 -6.08
N PHE A 125 -11.95 -7.17 -7.29
CA PHE A 125 -11.44 -6.45 -8.47
C PHE A 125 -12.56 -6.11 -9.47
N ARG A 126 -13.84 -6.08 -9.05
CA ARG A 126 -14.95 -5.80 -9.96
C ARG A 126 -14.89 -4.42 -10.62
N TRP A 127 -14.30 -3.43 -9.95
CA TRP A 127 -14.21 -2.05 -10.43
C TRP A 127 -12.88 -1.68 -11.08
N ASP A 128 -11.80 -2.38 -10.72
CA ASP A 128 -10.46 -2.16 -11.25
C ASP A 128 -9.74 -3.51 -11.25
N LEU A 129 -9.27 -3.95 -12.42
CA LEU A 129 -8.51 -5.21 -12.60
C LEU A 129 -6.99 -4.98 -12.59
N SER A 130 -6.55 -3.72 -12.47
CA SER A 130 -5.13 -3.35 -12.48
C SER A 130 -4.44 -3.98 -11.26
N GLY A 131 -3.26 -4.55 -11.47
CA GLY A 131 -2.50 -5.17 -10.38
C GLY A 131 -3.00 -6.56 -9.94
N LEU A 132 -3.99 -7.16 -10.63
CA LEU A 132 -4.50 -8.49 -10.32
C LEU A 132 -3.40 -9.56 -10.37
N ALA A 133 -2.56 -9.52 -11.42
CA ALA A 133 -1.48 -10.49 -11.59
C ALA A 133 -0.46 -10.42 -10.44
N GLU A 134 -0.12 -9.21 -10.00
CA GLU A 134 0.78 -8.96 -8.89
C GLU A 134 0.23 -9.50 -7.56
N VAL A 135 -1.08 -9.34 -7.32
CA VAL A 135 -1.76 -9.90 -6.13
C VAL A 135 -1.77 -11.44 -6.17
N MET A 136 -2.06 -12.03 -7.32
CA MET A 136 -2.04 -13.48 -7.48
C MET A 136 -0.63 -14.07 -7.33
N ASP A 137 0.39 -13.40 -7.89
CA ASP A 137 1.81 -13.79 -7.73
C ASP A 137 2.22 -13.73 -6.25
N LEU A 138 1.88 -12.65 -5.54
CA LEU A 138 2.20 -12.53 -4.12
C LEU A 138 1.52 -13.63 -3.29
N ALA A 139 0.21 -13.85 -3.49
CA ALA A 139 -0.51 -14.88 -2.76
C ALA A 139 0.09 -16.27 -3.00
N ALA A 140 0.46 -16.60 -4.24
CA ALA A 140 1.12 -17.86 -4.55
C ALA A 140 2.46 -18.02 -3.85
N ARG A 141 3.30 -16.96 -3.83
CA ARG A 141 4.61 -16.97 -3.14
C ARG A 141 4.49 -17.12 -1.63
N LEU A 142 3.44 -16.54 -1.04
CA LEU A 142 3.19 -16.58 0.40
C LEU A 142 2.34 -17.80 0.82
N GLY A 143 1.89 -18.62 -0.13
CA GLY A 143 1.04 -19.77 0.15
C GLY A 143 -0.37 -19.41 0.63
N VAL A 144 -0.83 -18.20 0.36
CA VAL A 144 -2.16 -17.71 0.77
C VAL A 144 -3.22 -18.30 -0.15
N ASP A 145 -4.30 -18.81 0.45
CA ASP A 145 -5.45 -19.30 -0.29
C ASP A 145 -6.34 -18.14 -0.75
N LEU A 146 -6.19 -17.77 -2.03
CA LEU A 146 -6.76 -16.53 -2.59
C LEU A 146 -8.03 -16.79 -3.40
N GLN A 147 -9.07 -15.98 -3.14
CA GLN A 147 -10.21 -15.81 -4.03
C GLN A 147 -10.18 -14.41 -4.65
N VAL A 148 -10.39 -14.28 -5.95
CA VAL A 148 -10.51 -12.99 -6.63
C VAL A 148 -11.90 -12.84 -7.23
N ILE A 149 -12.58 -11.75 -6.91
CA ILE A 149 -13.92 -11.45 -7.44
C ILE A 149 -13.74 -10.50 -8.63
N VAL A 150 -14.20 -10.92 -9.80
CA VAL A 150 -13.96 -10.22 -11.07
C VAL A 150 -15.25 -10.05 -11.86
N PRO A 151 -15.40 -8.98 -12.67
CA PRO A 151 -16.66 -8.68 -13.37
C PRO A 151 -16.84 -9.51 -14.66
N ARG A 152 -15.78 -10.22 -15.07
CA ARG A 152 -15.67 -11.01 -16.29
C ARG A 152 -14.54 -12.05 -16.12
N PRO A 153 -14.53 -13.13 -16.93
CA PRO A 153 -13.41 -14.06 -16.95
C PRO A 153 -12.09 -13.36 -17.24
N VAL A 154 -11.04 -13.80 -16.57
CA VAL A 154 -9.68 -13.32 -16.74
C VAL A 154 -8.78 -14.49 -17.09
N GLU A 155 -7.79 -14.25 -17.95
CA GLU A 155 -6.77 -15.23 -18.29
C GLU A 155 -5.73 -15.28 -17.16
N ALA A 156 -6.06 -15.99 -16.09
CA ALA A 156 -5.20 -16.14 -14.93
C ALA A 156 -5.29 -17.58 -14.40
N PRO A 157 -4.21 -18.11 -13.77
CA PRO A 157 -4.22 -19.45 -13.20
C PRO A 157 -5.18 -19.52 -12.02
N GLY A 158 -6.13 -20.44 -12.06
CA GLY A 158 -7.08 -20.65 -10.97
C GLY A 158 -8.33 -21.39 -11.40
N GLU A 159 -9.09 -21.82 -10.41
CA GLU A 159 -10.39 -22.45 -10.59
C GLU A 159 -11.44 -21.37 -10.83
N VAL A 160 -12.19 -21.45 -11.93
CA VAL A 160 -13.19 -20.44 -12.29
C VAL A 160 -14.57 -20.83 -11.77
N TYR A 161 -15.16 -19.95 -10.97
CA TYR A 161 -16.51 -20.06 -10.43
C TYR A 161 -17.38 -18.96 -11.04
N LEU A 162 -18.53 -19.31 -11.59
CA LEU A 162 -19.47 -18.38 -12.20
C LEU A 162 -20.73 -18.24 -11.36
N THR A 163 -21.04 -17.03 -10.95
CA THR A 163 -22.29 -16.74 -10.24
C THR A 163 -23.48 -16.60 -11.19
N GLU A 164 -24.68 -16.74 -10.67
CA GLU A 164 -25.92 -16.55 -11.41
C GLU A 164 -26.12 -15.10 -11.89
N SER A 165 -25.45 -14.14 -11.26
CA SER A 165 -25.48 -12.71 -11.64
C SER A 165 -24.83 -12.44 -13.00
N VAL A 166 -24.03 -13.37 -13.53
CA VAL A 166 -23.38 -13.27 -14.83
C VAL A 166 -24.41 -13.40 -15.96
N PRO A 167 -24.46 -12.49 -16.96
CA PRO A 167 -25.42 -12.57 -18.05
C PRO A 167 -25.38 -13.88 -18.83
N GLY A 168 -26.56 -14.41 -19.19
CA GLY A 168 -26.70 -15.72 -19.83
C GLY A 168 -25.92 -15.89 -21.14
N TYR A 169 -25.68 -14.82 -21.91
CA TYR A 169 -24.86 -14.89 -23.13
C TYR A 169 -23.37 -15.12 -22.84
N ILE A 170 -22.86 -14.65 -21.71
CA ILE A 170 -21.48 -14.92 -21.25
C ILE A 170 -21.42 -16.34 -20.70
N ARG A 171 -22.39 -16.71 -19.87
CA ARG A 171 -22.48 -18.05 -19.27
C ARG A 171 -22.52 -19.17 -20.31
N ARG A 172 -23.34 -19.02 -21.36
CA ARG A 172 -23.44 -20.01 -22.45
C ARG A 172 -22.12 -20.29 -23.16
N ARG A 173 -21.24 -19.29 -23.25
CA ARG A 173 -19.91 -19.44 -23.86
C ARG A 173 -18.91 -20.17 -22.96
N LEU A 174 -19.08 -20.07 -21.64
CA LEU A 174 -18.11 -20.57 -20.67
C LEU A 174 -18.47 -21.94 -20.12
N VAL A 175 -19.74 -22.16 -19.77
CA VAL A 175 -20.22 -23.40 -19.16
C VAL A 175 -21.40 -24.03 -19.91
N GLY A 176 -22.03 -23.33 -20.86
CA GLY A 176 -23.19 -23.85 -21.60
C GLY A 176 -24.52 -23.49 -20.93
N ALA A 177 -25.50 -24.41 -20.94
CA ALA A 177 -26.88 -24.14 -20.54
C ALA A 177 -27.17 -24.32 -19.03
N PHE A 178 -26.14 -24.42 -18.18
CA PHE A 178 -26.29 -24.61 -16.74
C PHE A 178 -26.93 -23.41 -16.05
N LYS A 179 -27.85 -23.69 -15.12
CA LYS A 179 -28.53 -22.72 -14.25
C LYS A 179 -27.81 -22.62 -12.89
N GLY A 180 -28.07 -21.57 -12.12
CA GLY A 180 -27.50 -21.40 -10.77
C GLY A 180 -26.03 -20.97 -10.77
N ASN A 181 -25.34 -21.11 -9.64
CA ASN A 181 -23.91 -20.81 -9.52
C ASN A 181 -23.09 -22.07 -9.86
N VAL A 182 -22.07 -21.94 -10.70
CA VAL A 182 -21.39 -23.07 -11.34
C VAL A 182 -19.88 -23.02 -11.09
N GLY A 183 -19.28 -24.12 -10.67
CA GLY A 183 -17.83 -24.27 -10.46
C GLY A 183 -17.06 -24.82 -11.68
N PRO A 184 -15.75 -25.09 -11.53
CA PRO A 184 -14.85 -25.47 -12.63
C PRO A 184 -15.23 -26.74 -13.39
N GLY A 185 -15.89 -27.70 -12.74
CA GLY A 185 -16.34 -28.97 -13.31
C GLY A 185 -17.82 -28.98 -13.72
N ALA A 186 -18.44 -27.79 -13.84
CA ALA A 186 -19.87 -27.61 -14.05
C ALA A 186 -20.77 -28.13 -12.90
N GLU A 187 -20.20 -28.30 -11.71
CA GLU A 187 -20.93 -28.55 -10.48
C GLU A 187 -21.64 -27.30 -9.96
N GLU A 188 -22.79 -27.48 -9.34
CA GLU A 188 -23.50 -26.39 -8.68
C GLU A 188 -22.84 -26.11 -7.32
N PHE A 189 -22.65 -24.83 -6.98
CA PHE A 189 -22.16 -24.42 -5.66
C PHE A 189 -23.07 -23.39 -5.02
N THR A 190 -23.03 -23.30 -3.68
CA THR A 190 -23.76 -22.27 -2.93
C THR A 190 -22.79 -21.17 -2.53
N PRO A 191 -22.94 -19.93 -3.05
CA PRO A 191 -22.06 -18.83 -2.67
C PRO A 191 -22.29 -18.40 -1.22
N ILE A 192 -21.21 -18.00 -0.56
CA ILE A 192 -21.25 -17.33 0.73
C ILE A 192 -21.27 -15.83 0.47
N ILE A 193 -22.31 -15.15 0.95
CA ILE A 193 -22.39 -13.69 0.91
C ILE A 193 -21.78 -13.14 2.19
N LYS A 194 -20.59 -12.53 2.07
CA LYS A 194 -19.95 -11.87 3.20
C LYS A 194 -20.57 -10.49 3.37
N LYS A 195 -21.23 -10.26 4.51
CA LYS A 195 -21.67 -8.91 4.86
C LYS A 195 -20.46 -8.05 5.19
N PRO A 196 -20.36 -6.82 4.65
CA PRO A 196 -19.32 -5.90 5.05
C PRO A 196 -19.44 -5.66 6.56
N GLN A 197 -18.38 -5.98 7.30
CA GLN A 197 -18.36 -5.70 8.73
C GLN A 197 -18.12 -4.20 8.94
N GLY A 198 -19.13 -3.51 9.46
CA GLY A 198 -19.03 -2.10 9.87
C GLY A 198 -18.21 -1.98 11.15
N GLY A 199 -16.88 -2.05 11.03
CA GLY A 199 -15.99 -1.97 12.21
C GLY A 199 -14.61 -1.39 11.91
N GLY A 200 -14.34 -1.06 10.65
CA GLY A 200 -13.08 -0.45 10.26
C GLY A 200 -12.97 1.01 10.67
N ARG A 201 -11.90 1.38 11.37
CA ARG A 201 -11.56 2.78 11.64
C ARG A 201 -10.45 3.22 10.69
N TRP A 202 -10.58 4.45 10.21
CA TRP A 202 -9.48 5.18 9.59
C TRP A 202 -8.81 5.97 10.69
N ASN A 203 -7.57 5.60 11.02
CA ASN A 203 -6.80 6.32 12.00
C ASN A 203 -6.16 7.54 11.34
N GLU A 204 -6.19 8.68 12.02
CA GLU A 204 -5.45 9.84 11.56
C GLU A 204 -3.94 9.57 11.56
N VAL A 205 -3.28 10.07 10.53
CA VAL A 205 -1.83 10.00 10.39
C VAL A 205 -1.27 11.37 10.70
N GLU A 206 -0.37 11.43 11.67
CA GLU A 206 0.28 12.66 12.13
C GLU A 206 1.36 13.14 11.14
N TYR A 207 0.97 13.49 9.90
CA TYR A 207 1.91 13.98 8.88
C TYR A 207 2.62 15.27 9.30
N TRP A 208 2.05 16.03 10.23
CA TRP A 208 2.68 17.21 10.84
C TRP A 208 3.97 16.88 11.60
N ARG A 209 4.22 15.60 11.95
CA ARG A 209 5.45 15.12 12.61
C ARG A 209 6.51 14.61 11.65
N ALA A 210 6.33 14.76 10.33
CA ALA A 210 7.23 14.16 9.35
C ALA A 210 8.70 14.57 9.52
N ALA A 211 8.99 15.82 9.87
CA ALA A 211 10.35 16.26 10.18
C ALA A 211 10.91 15.55 11.42
N GLU A 212 10.15 15.51 12.52
CA GLU A 212 10.53 14.79 13.74
C GLU A 212 10.81 13.30 13.45
N ARG A 213 9.96 12.68 12.63
CA ARG A 213 10.09 11.27 12.26
C ARG A 213 11.34 10.99 11.43
N VAL A 214 11.72 11.89 10.53
CA VAL A 214 13.00 11.80 9.80
C VAL A 214 14.18 11.84 10.77
N ALA A 215 14.18 12.79 11.70
CA ALA A 215 15.25 12.92 12.68
C ALA A 215 15.36 11.67 13.56
N GLU A 216 14.22 11.13 14.03
CA GLU A 216 14.14 9.91 14.84
C GLU A 216 14.76 8.71 14.12
N VAL A 217 14.33 8.43 12.88
CA VAL A 217 14.78 7.25 12.14
C VAL A 217 16.24 7.36 11.69
N LEU A 218 16.73 8.58 11.45
CA LEU A 218 18.15 8.81 11.17
C LEU A 218 19.01 8.86 12.45
N GLY A 219 18.42 8.78 13.65
CA GLY A 219 19.15 8.87 14.92
C GLY A 219 19.77 10.25 15.16
N MET A 220 19.13 11.31 14.67
CA MET A 220 19.54 12.70 14.85
C MET A 220 18.91 13.30 16.12
N ARG A 221 19.44 14.43 16.60
CA ARG A 221 18.79 15.19 17.67
C ARG A 221 17.47 15.78 17.15
N GLN A 222 16.47 15.87 18.02
CA GLN A 222 15.11 16.29 17.65
C GLN A 222 15.07 17.67 16.97
N ASP A 223 15.91 18.60 17.41
CA ASP A 223 15.93 19.98 16.89
C ASP A 223 16.91 20.18 15.72
N SER A 224 17.70 19.17 15.36
CA SER A 224 18.74 19.30 14.32
C SER A 224 18.19 19.78 12.98
N LEU A 225 17.00 19.31 12.57
CA LEU A 225 16.38 19.74 11.32
C LEU A 225 15.88 21.19 11.37
N GLY A 226 15.42 21.65 12.53
CA GLY A 226 15.05 23.05 12.76
C GLY A 226 16.28 23.97 12.71
N GLU A 227 17.34 23.60 13.43
CA GLU A 227 18.62 24.33 13.43
C GLU A 227 19.19 24.47 12.01
N ILE A 228 19.15 23.39 11.21
CA ILE A 228 19.55 23.40 9.79
C ILE A 228 18.77 24.45 8.98
N ALA A 229 17.45 24.50 9.16
CA ALA A 229 16.58 25.41 8.42
C ALA A 229 16.78 26.87 8.85
N GLU A 230 17.00 27.14 10.14
CA GLU A 230 17.26 28.48 10.67
C GLU A 230 18.61 29.05 10.20
N LEU A 231 19.64 28.21 10.15
CA LEU A 231 20.97 28.61 9.68
C LEU A 231 20.98 28.94 8.18
N GLY A 232 20.07 28.33 7.41
CA GLY A 232 19.85 28.55 5.97
C GLY A 232 20.99 28.01 5.08
N PHE A 233 22.24 28.21 5.48
CA PHE A 233 23.45 27.68 4.88
C PHE A 233 24.34 27.01 5.92
N LEU A 234 24.88 25.85 5.57
CA LEU A 234 25.74 25.03 6.42
C LEU A 234 27.04 24.75 5.69
N ALA A 235 28.14 25.30 6.19
CA ALA A 235 29.46 24.84 5.78
C ALA A 235 29.64 23.37 6.17
N HIS A 236 30.48 22.63 5.45
CA HIS A 236 30.71 21.20 5.74
C HIS A 236 31.14 20.95 7.19
N ARG A 237 31.93 21.87 7.77
CA ARG A 237 32.35 21.79 9.17
C ARG A 237 31.17 21.94 10.15
N THR A 238 30.22 22.82 9.85
CA THR A 238 29.01 23.01 10.66
C THR A 238 28.16 21.75 10.73
N ILE A 239 28.12 20.94 9.67
CA ILE A 239 27.41 19.65 9.66
C ILE A 239 28.02 18.66 10.67
N LEU A 240 29.36 18.62 10.75
CA LEU A 240 30.06 17.80 11.73
C LEU A 240 29.85 18.33 13.16
N ASP A 241 29.84 19.65 13.33
CA ASP A 241 29.60 20.29 14.63
C ASP A 241 28.16 20.03 15.14
N LEU A 242 27.18 19.88 14.23
CA LEU A 242 25.81 19.46 14.55
C LEU A 242 25.69 17.96 14.86
N GLY A 243 26.78 17.20 14.79
CA GLY A 243 26.83 15.76 15.06
C GLY A 243 26.24 14.90 13.94
N ILE A 244 26.12 15.46 12.72
CA ILE A 244 25.51 14.75 11.58
C ILE A 244 26.59 13.89 10.91
N GLY A 245 26.44 12.57 11.04
CA GLY A 245 27.35 11.60 10.44
C GLY A 245 27.20 11.49 8.91
N PRO A 246 28.18 10.90 8.20
CA PRO A 246 28.16 10.76 6.75
C PRO A 246 26.92 10.01 6.20
N GLY A 247 26.46 8.98 6.91
CA GLY A 247 25.26 8.23 6.53
C GLY A 247 23.97 9.07 6.63
N GLN A 248 23.84 9.83 7.72
CA GLN A 248 22.71 10.76 7.91
C GLN A 248 22.73 11.84 6.83
N LEU A 249 23.89 12.46 6.59
CA LEU A 249 24.06 13.44 5.52
C LEU A 249 23.68 12.88 4.14
N GLY A 250 24.10 11.64 3.85
CA GLY A 250 23.74 10.93 2.62
C GLY A 250 22.23 10.83 2.44
N TYR A 251 21.47 10.44 3.47
CA TYR A 251 20.01 10.39 3.42
C TYR A 251 19.36 11.76 3.31
N LEU A 252 19.84 12.76 4.06
CA LEU A 252 19.32 14.13 3.98
C LEU A 252 19.45 14.71 2.57
N VAL A 253 20.58 14.48 1.91
CA VAL A 253 20.77 14.88 0.51
C VAL A 253 19.92 14.04 -0.44
N LYS A 254 19.92 12.72 -0.26
CA LYS A 254 19.15 11.77 -1.10
C LYS A 254 17.65 12.07 -1.12
N TRP A 255 17.08 12.43 0.03
CA TRP A 255 15.66 12.76 0.17
C TRP A 255 15.36 14.25 -0.12
N GLY A 256 16.35 15.02 -0.57
CA GLY A 256 16.19 16.44 -0.94
C GLY A 256 15.94 17.37 0.25
N LEU A 257 16.23 16.93 1.48
CA LEU A 257 16.13 17.75 2.68
C LEU A 257 17.29 18.74 2.79
N LEU A 258 18.46 18.35 2.26
CA LEU A 258 19.60 19.21 2.05
C LEU A 258 19.97 19.26 0.57
N GLU A 259 20.31 20.45 0.10
CA GLU A 259 20.80 20.66 -1.26
C GLU A 259 22.30 20.98 -1.22
N PRO A 260 23.14 20.24 -1.97
CA PRO A 260 24.56 20.53 -2.05
C PRO A 260 24.78 21.84 -2.82
N ILE A 261 25.62 22.72 -2.27
CA ILE A 261 26.05 23.95 -2.93
C ILE A 261 27.57 24.13 -2.79
N ALA A 262 28.13 25.15 -3.43
CA ALA A 262 29.54 25.47 -3.29
C ALA A 262 29.89 25.71 -1.81
N GLY A 263 30.80 24.89 -1.26
CA GLY A 263 31.31 25.03 0.10
C GLY A 263 30.44 24.40 1.21
N GLY A 264 29.32 23.75 0.87
CA GLY A 264 28.47 23.15 1.89
C GLY A 264 27.08 22.75 1.38
N TYR A 265 26.09 23.00 2.21
CA TYR A 265 24.71 22.59 1.97
C TYR A 265 23.75 23.71 2.36
N ARG A 266 22.58 23.74 1.76
CA ARG A 266 21.46 24.57 2.19
C ARG A 266 20.25 23.71 2.50
N ALA A 267 19.31 24.24 3.29
CA ALA A 267 18.01 23.61 3.47
C ALA A 267 17.29 23.51 2.12
N GLY A 268 16.82 22.31 1.77
CA GLY A 268 16.02 22.10 0.56
C GLY A 268 14.55 22.48 0.79
N ASP A 269 13.83 22.76 -0.30
CA ASP A 269 12.40 23.09 -0.26
C ASP A 269 11.58 22.01 0.46
N LYS A 270 12.01 20.75 0.33
CA LYS A 270 11.39 19.62 1.03
C LYS A 270 11.45 19.80 2.55
N LEU A 271 12.61 20.14 3.10
CA LEU A 271 12.79 20.32 4.54
C LEU A 271 11.91 21.47 5.06
N LEU A 272 11.91 22.60 4.35
CA LEU A 272 11.08 23.75 4.69
C LEU A 272 9.59 23.40 4.68
N TYR A 273 9.14 22.65 3.68
CA TYR A 273 7.77 22.13 3.63
C TYR A 273 7.44 21.28 4.86
N LEU A 274 8.27 20.29 5.21
CA LEU A 274 8.00 19.42 6.36
C LEU A 274 7.93 20.19 7.68
N LEU A 275 8.82 21.17 7.89
CA LEU A 275 8.80 22.02 9.09
C LEU A 275 7.57 22.94 9.13
N SER A 276 7.10 23.42 7.98
CA SER A 276 5.89 24.25 7.92
C SER A 276 4.63 23.48 8.35
N LEU A 277 4.57 22.17 8.09
CA LEU A 277 3.49 21.31 8.56
C LEU A 277 3.46 21.25 10.10
N SER A 278 4.62 21.13 10.75
CA SER A 278 4.73 21.13 12.21
C SER A 278 4.36 22.49 12.83
N GLY A 279 4.76 23.59 12.18
CA GLY A 279 4.48 24.96 12.64
C GLY A 279 3.01 25.36 12.58
N SER A 280 2.23 24.73 11.68
CA SER A 280 0.79 25.01 11.52
C SER A 280 -0.10 24.48 12.66
N VAL A 281 0.39 23.52 13.45
CA VAL A 281 -0.36 22.87 14.54
C VAL A 281 -0.09 23.52 15.92
N ARG A 282 0.98 24.31 16.04
CA ARG A 282 1.35 25.03 17.29
C ARG A 282 0.76 26.44 17.39
N ARG A 283 -0.26 26.79 16.59
CA ARG A 283 -0.98 28.07 16.65
C ARG A 283 -2.43 27.87 17.05
#